data_AF-A0A930JVU1-F1
#
_entry.id   AF-A0A930JVU1-F1
#
_cell.length_a   1.000
_cell.length_b   1.000
_cell.length_c   1.000
_cell.angle_alpha   90.00
_cell.angle_beta   90.00
_cell.angle_gamma   90.00
#
_symmetry.space_group_name_H-M   'P 1'
#
loop_
_entity.id
_entity.type
_entity.pdbx_description
1 polymer ?
#
loop_
_entity_poly.entity_id
_entity_poly.type
_entity_poly.pdbx_seq_one_letter_code
_entity_poly.pdbx_strand_id
1 'polypeptide(L)'
;MKKFVLTLISTLFTCMLWAQESQTEYNFLRLPVSAHAAALGGDNITIIEDDPALMFSNPALASSVSDKTIGLSYMNYMSGANYMGASYTKALGEKGTIAGGVQYMNYGKMKEYDQNNTQIGTFNASEIAIEGIFSYELAHNLVGGITAKFINSYIGNYSSMAVGVDLG
;
A
#
# COMPACT_ATOMS: atom_id res chain seq x y z
N MET A 1 -35.83 12.30 -36.52
CA MET A 1 -36.16 12.60 -35.11
C MET A 1 -35.39 11.72 -34.13
N LYS A 2 -35.50 10.38 -34.16
CA LYS A 2 -34.77 9.48 -33.23
C LYS A 2 -33.24 9.68 -33.20
N LYS A 3 -32.61 9.87 -34.36
CA LYS A 3 -31.16 10.13 -34.46
C LYS A 3 -30.73 11.46 -33.81
N PHE A 4 -31.54 12.51 -33.96
CA PHE A 4 -31.27 13.83 -33.38
C PHE A 4 -31.39 13.83 -31.86
N VAL A 5 -32.39 13.12 -31.33
CA VAL A 5 -32.55 12.91 -29.88
C VAL A 5 -31.37 12.12 -29.31
N LEU A 6 -30.92 11.08 -30.02
CA LEU A 6 -29.78 10.27 -29.60
C LEU A 6 -28.47 11.10 -29.56
N THR A 7 -28.25 11.94 -30.58
CA THR A 7 -27.07 12.83 -30.61
C THR A 7 -27.13 13.85 -29.48
N LEU A 8 -28.29 14.45 -29.23
CA LEU A 8 -28.45 15.43 -28.14
C LEU A 8 -28.19 14.82 -26.76
N ILE A 9 -28.70 13.61 -26.51
CA ILE A 9 -28.45 12.87 -25.26
C ILE A 9 -26.96 12.54 -25.13
N SER A 10 -26.31 12.09 -26.20
CA SER A 10 -24.88 11.79 -26.18
C SER A 10 -24.03 13.03 -25.87
N THR A 11 -24.40 14.20 -26.40
CA THR A 11 -23.69 15.46 -26.12
C THR A 11 -23.91 15.92 -24.67
N LEU A 12 -25.11 15.78 -24.12
CA LEU A 12 -25.38 16.09 -22.71
C LEU A 12 -24.56 15.24 -21.73
N PHE A 13 -24.29 13.97 -22.05
CA PHE A 13 -23.42 13.11 -21.25
C PHE A 13 -21.96 13.58 -21.22
N THR A 14 -21.46 14.19 -22.30
CA THR A 14 -20.08 14.71 -22.33
C THR A 14 -19.89 15.94 -21.45
N CYS A 15 -20.96 16.68 -21.13
CA CYS A 15 -20.90 17.85 -20.22
C CYS A 15 -20.73 17.47 -18.75
N MET A 16 -20.90 16.19 -18.38
CA MET A 16 -20.71 15.68 -17.02
C MET A 16 -19.35 15.02 -16.82
N LEU A 17 -18.45 15.10 -17.80
CA LEU A 17 -17.10 14.56 -17.67
C LEU A 17 -16.25 15.52 -16.81
N TRP A 18 -15.97 15.12 -15.58
CA TRP A 18 -14.91 15.73 -14.79
C TRP A 18 -13.56 15.16 -15.22
N ALA A 19 -12.54 16.01 -15.32
CA ALA A 19 -11.18 15.54 -15.43
C ALA A 19 -10.83 14.76 -14.15
N GLN A 20 -10.45 13.49 -14.31
CA GLN A 20 -9.93 12.70 -13.21
C GLN A 20 -8.44 13.03 -13.07
N GLU A 21 -8.07 13.76 -12.03
CA GLU A 21 -6.68 13.77 -11.59
C GLU A 21 -6.44 12.56 -10.69
N SER A 22 -5.40 11.79 -11.01
CA SER A 22 -4.93 10.71 -10.15
C SER A 22 -4.19 11.33 -8.96
N GLN A 23 -4.93 11.75 -7.93
CA GLN A 23 -4.35 12.16 -6.67
C GLN A 23 -4.20 10.92 -5.78
N THR A 24 -2.95 10.54 -5.50
CA THR A 24 -2.62 9.47 -4.56
C THR A 24 -2.23 10.08 -3.23
N GLU A 25 -3.01 9.80 -2.18
CA GLU A 25 -2.74 10.32 -0.83
C GLU A 25 -1.68 9.50 -0.10
N TYR A 26 -1.83 8.17 -0.09
CA TYR A 26 -0.93 7.26 0.65
C TYR A 26 0.17 6.66 -0.24
N ASN A 27 1.11 7.51 -0.67
CA ASN A 27 2.19 7.07 -1.58
C ASN A 27 3.21 6.12 -0.91
N PHE A 28 3.31 6.14 0.43
CA PHE A 28 4.24 5.26 1.15
C PHE A 28 3.95 3.77 0.91
N LEU A 29 2.68 3.40 0.68
CA LEU A 29 2.27 2.02 0.40
C LEU A 29 2.84 1.47 -0.91
N ARG A 30 3.32 2.34 -1.80
CA ARG A 30 3.92 1.97 -3.09
C ARG A 30 5.44 1.78 -3.00
N LEU A 31 6.02 2.01 -1.83
CA LEU A 31 7.45 1.83 -1.63
C LEU A 31 7.76 0.38 -1.33
N PRO A 32 8.86 -0.17 -1.88
CA PRO A 32 9.24 -1.54 -1.61
C PRO A 32 9.57 -1.70 -0.12
N VAL A 33 8.87 -2.62 0.54
CA VAL A 33 9.00 -2.86 1.97
C VAL A 33 10.28 -3.63 2.30
N SER A 34 10.67 -4.57 1.45
CA SER A 34 11.85 -5.42 1.63
C SER A 34 13.01 -4.99 0.74
N ALA A 35 14.23 -5.12 1.27
CA ALA A 35 15.46 -4.94 0.52
C ALA A 35 15.56 -5.94 -0.65
N HIS A 36 15.00 -7.14 -0.48
CA HIS A 36 14.95 -8.16 -1.54
C HIS A 36 14.08 -7.67 -2.71
N ALA A 37 12.84 -7.24 -2.43
CA ALA A 37 11.95 -6.67 -3.44
C ALA A 37 12.54 -5.41 -4.10
N ALA A 38 13.17 -4.53 -3.30
CA ALA A 38 13.84 -3.33 -3.81
C ALA A 38 15.00 -3.66 -4.77
N ALA A 39 15.81 -4.69 -4.46
CA ALA A 39 16.92 -5.13 -5.31
C ALA A 39 16.44 -5.72 -6.65
N LEU A 40 15.24 -6.28 -6.68
CA LEU A 40 14.61 -6.86 -7.87
C LEU A 40 13.81 -5.85 -8.71
N GLY A 41 13.96 -4.55 -8.43
CA GLY A 41 13.31 -3.48 -9.19
C GLY A 41 12.03 -2.91 -8.55
N GLY A 42 11.73 -3.30 -7.31
CA GLY A 42 10.61 -2.76 -6.53
C GLY A 42 9.41 -3.72 -6.47
N ASP A 43 8.38 -3.43 -7.26
CA ASP A 43 7.12 -4.20 -7.25
C ASP A 43 7.29 -5.59 -7.87
N ASN A 44 7.16 -6.62 -7.04
CA ASN A 44 7.25 -8.02 -7.45
C ASN A 44 5.97 -8.76 -7.06
N ILE A 45 5.21 -9.21 -8.06
CA ILE A 45 3.89 -9.85 -7.87
C ILE A 45 3.88 -11.35 -8.18
N THR A 46 4.93 -11.89 -8.82
CA THR A 46 5.00 -13.28 -9.28
C THR A 46 6.16 -14.07 -8.70
N ILE A 47 6.96 -13.48 -7.82
CA ILE A 47 8.14 -14.14 -7.26
C ILE A 47 7.68 -15.05 -6.13
N ILE A 48 7.79 -16.35 -6.36
CA ILE A 48 7.44 -17.38 -5.39
C ILE A 48 8.70 -17.72 -4.60
N GLU A 49 8.87 -17.04 -3.48
CA GLU A 49 9.99 -17.25 -2.55
C GLU A 49 9.50 -17.28 -1.10
N ASP A 50 10.35 -17.78 -0.21
CA ASP A 50 10.12 -17.80 1.23
C ASP A 50 10.51 -16.44 1.86
N ASP A 51 9.91 -15.36 1.35
CA ASP A 51 10.03 -14.00 1.90
C ASP A 51 8.64 -13.49 2.34
N PRO A 52 8.39 -13.35 3.65
CA PRO A 52 7.12 -12.84 4.15
C PRO A 52 6.81 -11.43 3.64
N ALA A 53 7.81 -10.58 3.33
CA ALA A 53 7.54 -9.23 2.87
C ALA A 53 6.91 -9.15 1.47
N LEU A 54 6.94 -10.22 0.67
CA LEU A 54 6.28 -10.25 -0.64
C LEU A 54 4.75 -10.20 -0.53
N MET A 55 4.20 -10.52 0.66
CA MET A 55 2.77 -10.39 0.96
C MET A 55 2.25 -8.95 0.79
N PHE A 56 3.11 -7.94 0.98
CA PHE A 56 2.75 -6.53 0.86
C PHE A 56 2.45 -6.13 -0.60
N SER A 57 3.13 -6.77 -1.55
CA SER A 57 2.95 -6.54 -2.99
C SER A 57 1.79 -7.36 -3.55
N ASN A 58 1.66 -8.61 -3.12
CA ASN A 58 0.58 -9.50 -3.55
C ASN A 58 0.18 -10.45 -2.40
N PRO A 59 -1.08 -10.42 -1.91
CA PRO A 59 -1.50 -11.31 -0.83
C PRO A 59 -1.42 -12.79 -1.16
N ALA A 60 -1.52 -13.18 -2.44
CA ALA A 60 -1.40 -14.58 -2.84
C ALA A 60 0.00 -15.16 -2.54
N LEU A 61 1.04 -14.34 -2.52
CA LEU A 61 2.41 -14.77 -2.22
C LEU A 61 2.60 -15.17 -0.75
N ALA A 62 1.66 -14.84 0.14
CA ALA A 62 1.72 -15.32 1.52
C ALA A 62 1.67 -16.86 1.60
N SER A 63 1.10 -17.56 0.61
CA SER A 63 1.03 -19.03 0.63
C SER A 63 2.37 -19.72 0.38
N SER A 64 3.36 -19.04 -0.22
CA SER A 64 4.68 -19.63 -0.51
C SER A 64 5.64 -19.56 0.66
N VAL A 65 5.27 -18.86 1.72
CA VAL A 65 6.11 -18.58 2.88
C VAL A 65 5.94 -19.67 3.93
N SER A 66 7.04 -20.07 4.56
CA SER A 66 7.08 -21.08 5.60
C SER A 66 6.26 -20.71 6.85
N ASP A 67 5.86 -21.72 7.63
CA ASP A 67 5.12 -21.50 8.87
C ASP A 67 5.95 -20.73 9.90
N LYS A 68 5.32 -19.76 10.58
CA LYS A 68 5.90 -18.92 11.65
C LYS A 68 7.11 -18.10 11.21
N THR A 69 7.16 -17.68 9.96
CA THR A 69 8.20 -16.78 9.48
C THR A 69 7.92 -15.33 9.90
N ILE A 70 8.95 -14.63 10.35
CA ILE A 70 8.91 -13.19 10.68
C ILE A 70 9.84 -12.47 9.70
N GLY A 71 9.34 -11.42 9.07
CA GLY A 71 10.12 -10.51 8.24
C GLY A 71 10.23 -9.14 8.90
N LEU A 72 11.43 -8.61 9.01
CA LEU A 72 11.68 -7.23 9.43
C LEU A 72 12.49 -6.53 8.36
N SER A 73 12.11 -5.30 8.04
CA SER A 73 12.78 -4.52 7.01
C SER A 73 12.88 -3.05 7.42
N TYR A 74 14.00 -2.45 7.04
CA TYR A 74 14.29 -1.05 7.29
C TYR A 74 14.96 -0.47 6.05
N MET A 75 14.46 0.69 5.61
CA MET A 75 15.02 1.44 4.51
C MET A 75 15.16 2.90 4.93
N ASN A 76 16.37 3.46 4.75
CA ASN A 76 16.55 4.90 4.80
C ASN A 76 16.16 5.48 3.44
N TYR A 77 15.06 6.23 3.41
CA TYR A 77 14.50 6.85 2.23
C TYR A 77 15.01 8.30 2.09
N MET A 78 14.86 8.87 0.89
CA MET A 78 15.46 10.16 0.53
C MET A 78 15.13 11.28 1.53
N SER A 79 16.08 12.20 1.72
CA SER A 79 15.97 13.32 2.68
C SER A 79 15.87 12.90 4.16
N GLY A 80 16.34 11.70 4.51
CA GLY A 80 16.41 11.22 5.90
C GLY A 80 15.08 10.65 6.43
N ALA A 81 14.12 10.38 5.54
CA ALA A 81 12.92 9.66 5.89
C ALA A 81 13.25 8.19 6.22
N ASN A 82 12.55 7.60 7.17
CA ASN A 82 12.77 6.24 7.63
C ASN A 82 11.55 5.40 7.31
N TYR A 83 11.74 4.34 6.54
CA TYR A 83 10.72 3.39 6.21
C TYR A 83 10.98 2.05 6.90
N MET A 84 9.95 1.49 7.51
CA MET A 84 10.02 0.27 8.29
C MET A 84 8.88 -0.66 7.89
N GLY A 85 9.18 -1.94 7.78
CA GLY A 85 8.23 -3.01 7.53
C GLY A 85 8.40 -4.14 8.52
N ALA A 86 7.31 -4.68 9.03
CA ALA A 86 7.29 -5.89 9.83
C ALA A 86 6.19 -6.80 9.31
N SER A 87 6.48 -8.07 9.11
CA SER A 87 5.54 -9.07 8.63
C SER A 87 5.65 -10.37 9.43
N TYR A 88 4.53 -11.07 9.54
CA TYR A 88 4.46 -12.37 10.17
C TYR A 88 3.54 -13.28 9.38
N THR A 89 3.98 -14.49 9.12
CA THR A 89 3.21 -15.50 8.38
C THR A 89 2.98 -16.73 9.24
N LYS A 90 1.80 -17.33 9.14
CA LYS A 90 1.45 -18.58 9.79
C LYS A 90 0.61 -19.45 8.86
N ALA A 91 1.08 -20.66 8.60
CA ALA A 91 0.37 -21.62 7.78
C ALA A 91 -0.81 -22.22 8.56
N LEU A 92 -1.95 -22.38 7.90
CA LEU A 92 -3.17 -23.00 8.39
C LEU A 92 -3.45 -24.29 7.59
N GLY A 93 -2.86 -25.39 8.06
CA GLY A 93 -2.95 -26.67 7.38
C GLY A 93 -2.13 -26.68 6.09
N GLU A 94 -2.61 -27.39 5.06
CA GLU A 94 -1.88 -27.56 3.80
C GLU A 94 -2.17 -26.47 2.76
N LYS A 95 -3.32 -25.77 2.85
CA LYS A 95 -3.82 -24.90 1.77
C LYS A 95 -4.08 -23.46 2.16
N GLY A 96 -4.17 -23.16 3.45
CA GLY A 96 -4.45 -21.80 3.93
C GLY A 96 -3.23 -21.19 4.59
N THR A 97 -3.06 -19.88 4.46
CA THR A 97 -2.06 -19.12 5.21
C THR A 97 -2.67 -17.82 5.69
N ILE A 98 -2.42 -17.48 6.95
CA ILE A 98 -2.72 -16.15 7.48
C ILE A 98 -1.42 -15.39 7.65
N ALA A 99 -1.47 -14.10 7.38
CA ALA A 99 -0.35 -13.22 7.60
C ALA A 99 -0.81 -11.87 8.14
N GLY A 100 0.12 -11.17 8.78
CA GLY A 100 -0.10 -9.83 9.29
C GLY A 100 1.12 -8.97 9.02
N GLY A 101 0.88 -7.70 8.70
CA GLY A 101 1.91 -6.77 8.31
C GLY A 101 1.73 -5.40 8.95
N VAL A 102 2.83 -4.70 9.18
CA VAL A 102 2.86 -3.30 9.56
C VAL A 102 3.88 -2.58 8.68
N GLN A 103 3.46 -1.48 8.07
CA GLN A 103 4.31 -0.57 7.31
C GLN A 103 4.30 0.78 8.03
N TYR A 104 5.48 1.37 8.26
CA TYR A 104 5.62 2.64 8.96
C TYR A 104 6.60 3.55 8.22
N MET A 105 6.16 4.77 7.92
CA MET A 105 6.98 5.82 7.32
C MET A 105 7.10 6.98 8.30
N ASN A 106 8.33 7.44 8.54
CA ASN A 106 8.62 8.62 9.33
C ASN A 106 9.42 9.62 8.48
N TYR A 107 8.82 10.76 8.19
CA TYR A 107 9.42 11.82 7.38
C TYR A 107 10.36 12.74 8.19
N GLY A 108 10.43 12.56 9.50
CA GLY A 108 11.26 13.37 10.38
C GLY A 108 10.66 14.76 10.66
N LYS A 109 11.55 15.69 11.03
CA LYS A 109 11.21 17.09 11.36
C LYS A 109 11.33 17.95 10.11
N MET A 110 10.24 18.58 9.73
CA MET A 110 10.18 19.57 8.66
C MET A 110 10.07 20.99 9.24
N LYS A 111 10.63 21.97 8.53
CA LYS A 111 10.54 23.38 8.92
C LYS A 111 9.21 23.95 8.45
N GLU A 112 8.56 24.69 9.34
CA GLU A 112 7.30 25.36 9.05
C GLU A 112 7.57 26.84 8.71
N TYR A 113 7.07 27.30 7.57
CA TYR A 113 7.25 28.67 7.07
C TYR A 113 5.90 29.35 6.85
N ASP A 114 5.83 30.65 7.15
CA ASP A 114 4.67 31.48 6.81
C ASP A 114 4.69 31.95 5.34
N GLN A 115 3.65 32.67 4.93
CA GLN A 115 3.53 33.25 3.59
C GLN A 115 4.62 34.29 3.27
N ASN A 116 5.27 34.85 4.30
CA ASN A 116 6.37 35.81 4.18
C ASN A 116 7.74 35.13 4.25
N ASN A 117 7.79 33.79 4.16
CA ASN A 117 9.00 32.96 4.23
C ASN A 117 9.75 33.07 5.57
N THR A 118 9.06 33.43 6.64
CA THR A 118 9.58 33.43 8.01
C THR A 118 9.32 32.07 8.65
N GLN A 119 10.35 31.48 9.25
CA GLN A 119 10.21 30.19 9.94
C GLN A 119 9.41 30.38 11.24
N ILE A 120 8.24 29.74 11.33
CA ILE A 120 7.34 29.83 12.49
C ILE A 120 7.49 28.64 13.44
N GLY A 121 8.07 27.52 12.98
CA GLY A 121 8.22 26.33 13.80
C GLY A 121 8.84 25.14 13.08
N THR A 122 8.58 23.95 13.62
CA THR A 122 8.87 22.67 13.00
C THR A 122 7.69 21.72 13.22
N PHE A 123 7.33 20.95 12.20
CA PHE A 123 6.30 19.93 12.30
C PHE A 123 6.86 18.55 11.93
N ASN A 124 6.22 17.50 12.44
CA ASN A 124 6.56 16.12 12.10
C ASN A 124 5.50 15.54 11.16
N ALA A 125 5.91 14.58 10.34
CA ALA A 125 4.97 13.74 9.61
C ALA A 125 5.34 12.26 9.72
N SER A 126 4.33 11.43 9.91
CA SER A 126 4.47 9.98 9.98
C SER A 126 3.20 9.29 9.52
N GLU A 127 3.36 8.12 8.92
CA GLU A 127 2.27 7.32 8.37
C GLU A 127 2.45 5.88 8.81
N ILE A 128 1.34 5.19 9.07
CA ILE A 128 1.31 3.79 9.46
C ILE A 128 0.19 3.06 8.72
N ALA A 129 0.49 1.86 8.25
CA ALA A 129 -0.50 0.90 7.77
C ALA A 129 -0.37 -0.41 8.53
N ILE A 130 -1.51 -0.96 8.95
CA ILE A 130 -1.62 -2.27 9.57
C ILE A 130 -2.47 -3.14 8.65
N GLU A 131 -2.01 -4.35 8.38
CA GLU A 131 -2.57 -5.21 7.36
C GLU A 131 -2.81 -6.62 7.91
N GLY A 132 -3.98 -7.18 7.59
CA GLY A 132 -4.31 -8.57 7.83
C GLY A 132 -4.54 -9.27 6.49
N ILE A 133 -3.88 -10.40 6.28
CA ILE A 133 -3.83 -11.10 5.01
C ILE A 133 -4.29 -12.54 5.20
N PHE A 134 -5.06 -13.02 4.24
CA PHE A 134 -5.43 -14.42 4.13
C PHE A 134 -5.20 -14.89 2.70
N SER A 135 -4.43 -15.97 2.53
CA SER A 135 -4.21 -16.61 1.23
C SER A 135 -4.64 -18.06 1.26
N TYR A 136 -5.14 -18.54 0.13
CA TYR A 136 -5.66 -19.89 -0.01
C TYR A 136 -5.31 -20.51 -1.37
N GLU A 137 -4.83 -21.75 -1.37
CA GLU A 137 -4.59 -22.54 -2.58
C GLU A 137 -5.93 -23.07 -3.13
N LEU A 138 -6.41 -22.41 -4.20
CA LEU A 138 -7.69 -22.69 -4.85
C LEU A 138 -7.62 -23.94 -5.74
N ALA A 139 -6.52 -24.10 -6.47
CA ALA A 139 -6.25 -25.23 -7.35
C ALA A 139 -4.75 -25.44 -7.52
N HIS A 140 -4.35 -26.50 -8.23
CA HIS A 140 -2.94 -26.74 -8.53
C HIS A 140 -2.34 -25.54 -9.28
N ASN A 141 -1.37 -24.87 -8.66
CA ASN A 141 -0.73 -23.64 -9.14
C ASN A 141 -1.64 -22.41 -9.21
N LEU A 142 -2.78 -22.40 -8.52
CA LEU A 142 -3.65 -21.24 -8.40
C LEU A 142 -3.88 -20.91 -6.92
N VAL A 143 -3.38 -19.75 -6.51
CA VAL A 143 -3.53 -19.21 -5.16
C VAL A 143 -4.31 -17.91 -5.26
N GLY A 144 -5.27 -17.71 -4.36
CA GLY A 144 -5.93 -16.43 -4.17
C GLY A 144 -5.58 -15.83 -2.82
N GLY A 145 -5.54 -14.51 -2.74
CA GLY A 145 -5.25 -13.76 -1.52
C GLY A 145 -6.17 -12.56 -1.34
N ILE A 146 -6.48 -12.26 -0.08
CA ILE A 146 -7.19 -11.04 0.33
C ILE A 146 -6.41 -10.34 1.44
N THR A 147 -6.30 -9.02 1.33
CA THR A 147 -5.74 -8.15 2.38
C THR A 147 -6.79 -7.18 2.84
N ALA A 148 -6.88 -6.96 4.15
CA ALA A 148 -7.54 -5.79 4.74
C ALA A 148 -6.46 -4.87 5.33
N LYS A 149 -6.48 -3.59 4.93
CA LYS A 149 -5.52 -2.57 5.36
C LYS A 149 -6.23 -1.49 6.15
N PHE A 150 -5.65 -1.09 7.27
CA PHE A 150 -6.03 0.09 8.02
C PHE A 150 -4.87 1.08 7.99
N ILE A 151 -5.11 2.27 7.46
CA ILE A 151 -4.08 3.26 7.16
C ILE A 151 -4.36 4.52 7.97
N ASN A 152 -3.34 5.07 8.60
CA ASN A 152 -3.39 6.34 9.30
C ASN A 152 -2.19 7.19 8.88
N SER A 153 -2.47 8.43 8.50
CA SER A 153 -1.45 9.43 8.15
C SER A 153 -1.57 10.62 9.08
N TYR A 154 -0.43 11.09 9.57
CA TYR A 154 -0.30 12.27 10.42
C TYR A 154 0.71 13.22 9.81
N ILE A 155 0.28 14.44 9.49
CA ILE A 155 1.13 15.49 8.91
C ILE A 155 0.86 16.79 9.67
N GLY A 156 1.79 17.18 10.54
CA GLY A 156 1.68 18.41 11.33
C GLY A 156 0.48 18.39 12.27
N ASN A 157 -0.57 19.16 11.97
CA ASN A 157 -1.82 19.20 12.75
C ASN A 157 -2.97 18.42 12.08
N TYR A 158 -2.72 17.83 10.91
CA TYR A 158 -3.71 17.09 10.13
C TYR A 158 -3.52 15.60 10.32
N SER A 159 -4.64 14.88 10.43
CA SER A 159 -4.66 13.42 10.38
C SER A 159 -5.68 12.94 9.37
N SER A 160 -5.37 11.80 8.75
CA SER A 160 -6.26 11.11 7.82
C SER A 160 -6.28 9.62 8.12
N MET A 161 -7.45 8.99 7.93
CA MET A 161 -7.68 7.58 8.16
C MET A 161 -8.35 6.95 6.95
N ALA A 162 -7.87 5.78 6.54
CA ALA A 162 -8.43 5.03 5.43
C ALA A 162 -8.45 3.53 5.72
N VAL A 163 -9.32 2.84 4.99
CA VAL A 163 -9.39 1.39 4.94
C VAL A 163 -9.21 0.97 3.50
N GLY A 164 -8.35 -0.02 3.26
CA GLY A 164 -8.08 -0.60 1.95
C GLY A 164 -8.37 -2.09 1.93
N VAL A 165 -8.68 -2.62 0.75
CA VAL A 165 -8.81 -4.05 0.52
C VAL A 165 -8.08 -4.39 -0.77
N ASP A 166 -7.18 -5.37 -0.72
CA ASP A 166 -6.47 -5.88 -1.89
C ASP A 166 -6.93 -7.31 -2.18
N LEU A 167 -7.02 -7.63 -3.47
CA LEU A 167 -7.36 -8.97 -3.97
C LEU A 167 -6.25 -9.38 -4.95
N GLY A 168 -5.68 -10.57 -4.74
CA GLY A 168 -4.56 -11.11 -5.52
C GLY A 168 -4.72 -12.57 -5.87
#